data_AF-A0A485N7Q2-F1
#
_entry.id   AF-A0A485N7Q2-F1
#
_cell.length_a   1.000
_cell.length_b   1.000
_cell.length_c   1.000
_cell.angle_alpha   90.00
_cell.angle_beta   90.00
_cell.angle_gamma   90.00
#
_symmetry.space_group_name_H-M   'P 1'
#
loop_
_entity.id
_entity.type
_entity.pdbx_description
1 polymer ?
#
loop_
_entity_poly.entity_id
_entity_poly.type
_entity_poly.pdbx_seq_one_letter_code
_entity_poly.pdbx_strand_id
1 'polypeptide(L)'
;TEAMLLAVMAFDRFVAICRPLHYSVIMNYQLCTRMAVTVWTIGFFHALLHSMMTSRLNFCGSHQIHHFFCDVKPLLELACGNTELNQWLLNT
;
A
#
# COMPACT_ATOMS: atom_id res chain seq x y z
N THR A 1 1.76 -2.95 -0.53
CA THR A 1 2.13 -3.74 -1.73
C THR A 1 2.53 -5.15 -1.38
N GLU A 2 3.40 -5.35 -0.39
CA GLU A 2 3.92 -6.66 0.03
C GLU A 2 2.83 -7.69 0.35
N ALA A 3 1.84 -7.32 1.17
CA ALA A 3 0.71 -8.20 1.51
C ALA A 3 -0.08 -8.67 0.27
N MET A 4 -0.27 -7.79 -0.72
CA MET A 4 -0.99 -8.12 -1.96
C MET A 4 -0.16 -9.05 -2.87
N LEU A 5 1.16 -8.86 -2.93
CA LEU A 5 2.06 -9.76 -3.65
C LEU A 5 2.06 -11.16 -3.02
N LEU A 6 2.13 -11.24 -1.68
CA LEU A 6 2.03 -12.50 -0.96
C LEU A 6 0.70 -13.22 -1.24
N ALA A 7 -0.42 -12.48 -1.27
CA ALA A 7 -1.72 -13.03 -1.61
C ALA A 7 -1.77 -13.60 -3.03
N VAL A 8 -1.20 -12.89 -4.03
CA VAL A 8 -1.12 -13.37 -5.41
C VAL A 8 -0.24 -14.62 -5.53
N MET A 9 0.90 -14.67 -4.84
CA MET A 9 1.77 -15.86 -4.83
C MET A 9 1.11 -17.05 -4.13
N ALA A 10 0.36 -16.81 -3.06
CA ALA A 10 -0.41 -17.86 -2.39
C ALA A 10 -1.54 -18.38 -3.28
N PHE A 11 -2.24 -17.49 -4.00
CA PHE A 11 -3.25 -17.87 -4.97
C PHE A 11 -2.68 -18.70 -6.12
N ASP A 12 -1.54 -18.30 -6.68
CA ASP A 12 -0.82 -19.09 -7.69
C ASP A 12 -0.55 -20.53 -7.22
N ARG A 13 0.01 -20.67 -6.02
CA ARG A 13 0.31 -21.97 -5.41
C ARG A 13 -0.95 -22.79 -5.15
N PHE A 14 -2.02 -22.16 -4.69
CA PHE A 14 -3.31 -22.81 -4.48
C PHE A 14 -3.87 -23.41 -5.78
N VAL A 15 -3.87 -22.64 -6.88
CA VAL A 15 -4.37 -23.12 -8.17
C VAL A 15 -3.50 -24.25 -8.72
N ALA A 16 -2.18 -24.16 -8.57
CA ALA A 16 -1.26 -25.22 -8.99
C ALA A 16 -1.52 -26.55 -8.26
N ILE A 17 -1.83 -26.50 -6.97
CA ILE A 17 -2.08 -27.70 -6.15
C ILE A 17 -3.49 -28.28 -6.39
N CYS A 18 -4.52 -27.44 -6.38
CA CYS A 18 -5.91 -27.91 -6.46
C CYS A 18 -6.38 -28.21 -7.88
N ARG A 19 -5.73 -27.64 -8.90
CA ARG A 19 -6.12 -27.73 -10.33
C ARG A 19 -4.90 -27.86 -11.26
N PRO A 20 -4.00 -28.84 -11.07
CA PRO A 20 -2.75 -28.94 -11.83
C PRO A 20 -2.94 -29.02 -13.35
N LEU A 21 -3.93 -29.79 -13.84
CA LEU A 21 -4.20 -29.92 -15.28
C LEU A 21 -4.78 -28.66 -15.94
N HIS A 22 -5.47 -27.81 -15.16
CA HIS A 22 -6.07 -26.57 -15.66
C HIS A 22 -5.23 -25.34 -15.31
N TYR A 23 -4.11 -25.51 -14.60
CA TYR A 23 -3.30 -24.40 -14.12
C TYR A 23 -2.83 -23.49 -15.26
N SER A 24 -2.37 -24.03 -16.38
CA SER A 24 -1.92 -23.23 -17.53
C SER A 24 -3.04 -22.44 -18.22
N VAL A 25 -4.28 -22.93 -18.15
CA VAL A 25 -5.46 -22.26 -18.71
C VAL A 25 -5.94 -21.15 -17.77
N ILE A 26 -5.93 -21.42 -16.46
CA ILE A 26 -6.33 -20.47 -15.41
C ILE A 26 -5.25 -19.38 -15.28
N MET A 27 -4.01 -19.77 -15.00
CA MET A 27 -2.84 -18.89 -14.87
C MET A 27 -2.22 -18.57 -16.24
N ASN A 28 -3.04 -18.03 -17.13
CA ASN A 28 -2.57 -17.55 -18.41
C ASN A 28 -1.92 -16.15 -18.28
N TYR A 29 -1.23 -15.72 -19.35
CA TYR A 29 -0.53 -14.44 -19.39
C TYR A 29 -1.45 -13.23 -19.11
N GLN A 30 -2.71 -13.28 -19.58
CA GLN A 30 -3.66 -12.18 -19.37
C GLN A 30 -4.04 -12.06 -17.89
N LEU A 31 -4.33 -13.18 -17.21
CA LEU A 31 -4.64 -13.16 -15.77
C LEU A 31 -3.44 -12.68 -14.96
N CYS A 32 -2.24 -13.19 -15.26
CA CYS A 32 -1.02 -12.77 -14.58
C CYS A 32 -0.76 -11.27 -14.76
N THR A 33 -0.94 -10.74 -15.98
CA THR A 33 -0.82 -9.31 -16.27
C THR A 33 -1.88 -8.51 -15.50
N ARG A 34 -3.14 -8.97 -15.46
CA ARG A 34 -4.20 -8.31 -14.69
C ARG A 34 -3.87 -8.27 -13.20
N MET A 35 -3.41 -9.38 -12.62
CA MET A 35 -3.01 -9.44 -11.21
C MET A 35 -1.81 -8.52 -10.91
N ALA A 36 -0.81 -8.47 -11.80
CA ALA A 36 0.32 -7.56 -11.65
C ALA A 36 -0.13 -6.09 -11.69
N VAL A 37 -0.98 -5.73 -12.66
CA VAL A 37 -1.54 -4.39 -12.78
C VAL A 37 -2.36 -4.02 -11.53
N THR A 38 -3.23 -4.91 -11.04
CA THR A 38 -4.05 -4.61 -9.84
C THR A 38 -3.18 -4.37 -8.62
N VAL A 39 -2.17 -5.22 -8.38
CA VAL A 39 -1.24 -5.05 -7.26
C VAL A 39 -0.50 -3.72 -7.37
N TRP A 40 -0.02 -3.38 -8.57
CA TRP A 40 0.69 -2.14 -8.81
C TRP A 40 -0.22 -0.91 -8.62
N THR A 41 -1.43 -0.92 -9.17
CA THR A 41 -2.38 0.19 -9.02
C THR A 41 -2.80 0.38 -7.58
N ILE A 42 -3.11 -0.69 -6.85
CA ILE A 42 -3.50 -0.60 -5.43
C ILE A 42 -2.33 -0.04 -4.61
N GLY A 43 -1.11 -0.53 -4.85
CA GLY A 43 0.09 -0.02 -4.21
C GLY A 43 0.33 1.46 -4.48
N PHE A 44 0.17 1.88 -5.73
CA PHE A 44 0.31 3.26 -6.16
C PHE A 44 -0.72 4.16 -5.49
N PHE A 45 -2.00 3.79 -5.50
CA PHE A 45 -3.05 4.56 -4.84
C PHE A 45 -2.83 4.66 -3.33
N HIS A 46 -2.41 3.58 -2.68
CA HIS A 46 -2.09 3.59 -1.26
C HIS A 46 -0.95 4.57 -0.94
N ALA A 47 0.14 4.53 -1.71
CA ALA A 47 1.27 5.44 -1.55
C ALA A 47 0.89 6.89 -1.86
N LEU A 48 0.12 7.12 -2.93
CA LEU A 48 -0.35 8.44 -3.33
C LEU A 48 -1.29 9.04 -2.28
N LEU A 49 -2.21 8.25 -1.74
CA LEU A 49 -3.13 8.67 -0.69
C LEU A 49 -2.36 9.07 0.56
N HIS A 50 -1.42 8.23 1.00
CA HIS A 50 -0.56 8.54 2.14
C HIS A 50 0.26 9.81 1.91
N SER A 51 0.84 9.98 0.71
CA SER A 51 1.62 11.17 0.34
C SER A 51 0.77 12.44 0.28
N MET A 52 -0.38 12.40 -0.39
CA MET A 52 -1.33 13.52 -0.47
C MET A 52 -1.83 13.92 0.91
N MET A 53 -2.24 12.94 1.72
CA MET A 53 -2.73 13.22 3.06
C MET A 53 -1.62 13.81 3.94
N THR A 54 -0.38 13.30 3.83
CA THR A 54 0.80 13.88 4.49
C THR A 54 1.05 15.32 4.06
N SER A 55 0.92 15.62 2.76
CA SER A 55 1.11 16.98 2.23
C SER A 55 0.03 17.97 2.67
N ARG A 56 -1.13 17.49 3.14
CA ARG A 56 -2.22 18.30 3.66
C ARG A 56 -2.16 18.55 5.17
N LEU A 57 -1.18 18.01 5.89
CA LEU A 57 -1.01 18.37 7.29
C LEU A 57 -0.54 19.83 7.38
N ASN A 58 -1.25 20.62 8.17
CA ASN A 58 -0.79 21.94 8.59
C ASN A 58 0.14 21.75 9.79
N PHE A 59 1.40 22.15 9.65
CA PHE A 59 2.39 22.11 10.73
C PHE A 59 2.43 23.47 11.41
N CYS A 60 2.24 23.53 12.74
CA CYS A 60 2.33 24.79 13.49
C CYS A 60 3.55 24.87 14.42
N GLY A 61 4.39 23.82 14.50
CA GLY A 61 5.64 23.82 15.25
C GLY A 61 6.84 24.36 14.46
N SER A 62 7.97 24.61 15.14
CA SER A 62 9.26 24.89 14.49
C SER A 62 9.56 23.78 13.48
N HIS A 63 9.78 24.12 12.21
CA HIS A 63 10.03 23.21 11.08
C HIS A 63 11.34 22.40 11.18
N GLN A 64 11.84 22.12 12.39
CA GLN A 64 13.04 21.36 12.67
C GLN A 64 12.68 19.98 13.23
N ILE A 65 12.58 19.00 12.33
CA ILE A 65 12.62 17.58 12.69
C ILE A 65 14.10 17.18 12.71
N HIS A 66 14.64 16.92 13.89
CA HIS A 66 16.06 16.57 14.09
C HIS A 66 16.47 15.21 13.50
N HIS A 67 15.52 14.46 12.91
CA HIS A 67 15.73 13.13 12.35
C HIS A 67 15.34 13.06 10.87
N PHE A 68 16.23 12.47 10.06
CA PHE A 68 16.04 12.14 8.64
C PHE A 68 15.03 10.98 8.51
N PHE A 69 13.76 11.17 8.91
CA PHE A 69 12.76 10.11 8.90
C PHE A 69 11.65 10.39 7.88
N CYS A 70 11.50 9.50 6.90
CA CYS A 70 10.41 9.50 5.91
C CYS A 70 9.20 8.70 6.42
N ASP A 71 8.80 8.91 7.68
CA ASP A 71 7.71 8.15 8.30
C ASP A 71 6.62 9.10 8.84
N VAL A 72 5.36 8.70 8.72
CA VAL A 72 4.20 9.60 8.88
C VAL A 72 3.77 9.76 10.34
N LYS A 73 4.09 8.79 11.21
CA LYS A 73 3.87 8.91 12.66
C LYS A 73 4.53 10.15 13.29
N PRO A 74 5.84 10.38 13.14
CA PRO A 74 6.49 11.55 13.74
C PRO A 74 6.06 12.87 13.08
N LEU A 75 5.67 12.87 11.80
CA LEU A 75 5.09 14.04 11.13
C LEU A 75 3.73 14.42 11.74
N LEU A 76 2.92 13.43 12.10
CA LEU A 76 1.61 13.63 12.70
C LEU A 76 1.68 14.30 14.09
N GLU A 77 2.69 13.99 14.89
CA GLU A 77 2.90 14.56 16.23
C GLU A 77 3.25 16.07 16.18
N LEU A 78 3.80 16.55 15.07
CA LEU A 78 4.14 17.97 14.86
C LEU A 78 3.02 18.78 14.19
N ALA A 79 2.00 18.13 13.65
CA ALA A 79 0.94 18.80 12.93
C ALA A 79 -0.11 19.39 13.88
N CYS A 80 -0.55 20.61 13.58
CA CYS A 80 -1.67 21.26 14.25
C CYS A 80 -2.83 21.34 13.27
N GLY A 81 -3.80 20.44 13.44
CA GLY A 81 -5.00 20.32 12.63
C GLY A 81 -5.67 18.98 12.86
N ASN A 82 -6.81 18.73 12.23
CA ASN A 82 -7.50 17.44 12.35
C ASN A 82 -6.69 16.33 11.66
N THR A 83 -6.07 15.47 12.46
CA THR A 83 -5.20 14.36 12.02
C THR A 83 -5.91 13.01 11.98
N GLU A 84 -7.21 12.96 12.29
CA GLU A 84 -8.00 11.73 12.41
C GLU A 84 -7.95 10.84 11.15
N LEU A 85 -8.05 11.43 9.95
CA LEU A 85 -7.98 10.68 8.69
C LEU A 85 -6.60 10.04 8.46
N ASN A 86 -5.52 10.73 8.85
CA ASN A 86 -4.16 10.19 8.75
C ASN A 86 -3.93 9.07 9.78
N GLN A 87 -4.46 9.21 11.00
CA GLN A 87 -4.42 8.15 12.02
C GLN A 87 -5.19 6.90 11.58
N TRP A 88 -6.37 7.09 10.98
CA TRP A 88 -7.16 6.00 10.46
C TRP A 88 -6.42 5.26 9.35
N LEU A 89 -5.81 5.97 8.41
CA LEU A 89 -4.99 5.39 7.34
C LEU A 89 -3.72 4.68 7.85
N LEU A 90 -3.12 5.16 8.95
CA LEU A 90 -1.96 4.49 9.58
C LEU A 90 -2.34 3.21 10.34
N ASN A 91 -3.58 3.10 10.80
CA ASN A 91 -4.08 1.97 11.58
C ASN A 91 -4.85 0.93 10.74
N THR A 92 -4.97 1.16 9.43
CA THR A 92 -5.61 0.27 8.46
C THR A 92 -4.55 -0.42 7.62
#